data_AF-A0A841KLN9-F1
#
_entry.id   AF-A0A841KLN9-F1
#
_cell.length_a   1.000
_cell.length_b   1.000
_cell.length_c   1.000
_cell.angle_alpha   90.00
_cell.angle_beta   90.00
_cell.angle_gamma   90.00
#
_symmetry.space_group_name_H-M   'P 1'
#
loop_
_entity.id
_entity.type
_entity.pdbx_description
1 polymer ?
#
loop_
_entity_poly.entity_id
_entity_poly.type
_entity_poly.pdbx_seq_one_letter_code
_entity_poly.pdbx_strand_id
1 'polypeptide(L)'
;MSMKKQYDFEKGYYPTNDYYGGKQYEKSMYYGGNNAVDSANAEITSLKHYKPNCAKVTGGTIGDCVSTPAPITPLTTGAVAKVPVVLAELTVQVNVNSIIDLPEYAWEIKDIKKHLKVTQCLLIQDTNVLFIKGFVRKNIQYATRTCSSSQSFCGDIKHCTVDVPWSCTTPVFFNGIAPLGPIPRTSVEFEYLKQQKIHGHGFAEKDHLMSGDLSEFNQISTEYFNELPFCELISSRIVEFDEQLCRTRPDGYKMPFEEKQFKSIEEKMVIFLTLKILQNRQVAIPPTGMGVIPDKHCYQE
;
A
#
# COMPACT_ATOMS: atom_id res chain seq x y z
N MET A 1 -14.16 13.68 -55.40
CA MET A 1 -12.90 12.98 -55.72
C MET A 1 -11.93 13.25 -54.58
N SER A 2 -11.86 12.35 -53.59
CA SER A 2 -10.87 12.40 -52.50
C SER A 2 -10.70 11.01 -51.91
N MET A 3 -9.47 10.51 -52.00
CA MET A 3 -9.00 9.22 -51.50
C MET A 3 -8.62 9.32 -50.01
N LYS A 4 -8.75 8.21 -49.27
CA LYS A 4 -7.83 7.71 -48.21
C LYS A 4 -8.35 6.33 -47.77
N LYS A 5 -7.83 5.25 -48.35
CA LYS A 5 -6.66 4.43 -47.95
C LYS A 5 -6.83 3.71 -46.61
N GLN A 6 -7.14 2.43 -46.80
CA GLN A 6 -7.08 1.26 -45.94
C GLN A 6 -5.61 0.94 -45.58
N TYR A 7 -5.35 0.54 -44.33
CA TYR A 7 -4.07 0.00 -43.88
C TYR A 7 -4.30 -1.34 -43.18
N ASP A 8 -3.74 -2.38 -43.78
CA ASP A 8 -3.65 -3.75 -43.28
C ASP A 8 -2.49 -3.91 -42.29
N PHE A 9 -2.65 -4.82 -41.34
CA PHE A 9 -1.70 -5.12 -40.27
C PHE A 9 -0.93 -6.41 -40.60
N GLU A 10 0.35 -6.31 -40.96
CA GLU A 10 1.22 -7.46 -41.23
C GLU A 10 1.71 -8.13 -39.94
N LYS A 11 1.66 -9.47 -39.91
CA LYS A 11 2.22 -10.32 -38.86
C LYS A 11 3.67 -10.69 -39.21
N GLY A 12 4.61 -10.31 -38.34
CA GLY A 12 6.02 -10.68 -38.42
C GLY A 12 6.28 -12.10 -37.89
N TYR A 13 6.99 -12.87 -38.71
CA TYR A 13 7.52 -14.22 -38.51
C TYR A 13 9.04 -14.09 -38.28
N TYR A 14 9.66 -14.82 -37.33
CA TYR A 14 11.11 -15.08 -37.35
C TYR A 14 11.46 -16.48 -36.82
N PRO A 15 12.56 -17.11 -37.31
CA PRO A 15 12.75 -18.56 -37.36
C PRO A 15 13.76 -19.14 -36.34
N THR A 16 13.87 -20.47 -36.40
CA THR A 16 14.75 -21.42 -35.70
C THR A 16 16.24 -21.32 -36.04
N ASN A 17 17.12 -21.74 -35.12
CA ASN A 17 18.12 -22.81 -35.33
C ASN A 17 19.00 -23.10 -34.09
N ASP A 18 19.00 -24.40 -33.72
CA ASP A 18 20.10 -25.30 -33.33
C ASP A 18 21.40 -24.78 -32.69
N TYR A 19 21.82 -25.43 -31.58
CA TYR A 19 23.20 -25.93 -31.44
C TYR A 19 23.29 -27.16 -30.51
N TYR A 20 24.24 -28.02 -30.88
CA TYR A 20 24.52 -29.41 -30.52
C TYR A 20 24.95 -29.71 -29.07
N GLY A 21 24.73 -30.98 -28.65
CA GLY A 21 25.84 -31.82 -28.17
C GLY A 21 25.69 -32.47 -26.78
N GLY A 22 25.72 -33.80 -26.74
CA GLY A 22 26.12 -34.55 -25.54
C GLY A 22 25.26 -35.75 -25.14
N LYS A 23 25.27 -36.83 -25.93
CA LYS A 23 24.91 -38.17 -25.44
C LYS A 23 26.18 -38.84 -24.88
N GLN A 24 26.17 -39.22 -23.60
CA GLN A 24 27.05 -40.27 -23.09
C GLN A 24 26.25 -41.52 -22.77
N TYR A 25 26.77 -42.62 -23.28
CA TYR A 25 26.29 -43.99 -23.15
C TYR A 25 26.63 -44.55 -21.78
N GLU A 26 25.75 -45.35 -21.19
CA GLU A 26 26.21 -46.53 -20.44
C GLU A 26 25.23 -47.72 -20.47
N LYS A 27 25.80 -48.81 -20.99
CA LYS A 27 25.50 -50.25 -20.98
C LYS A 27 24.28 -50.84 -20.24
N SER A 28 23.46 -51.51 -21.05
CA SER A 28 23.11 -52.95 -21.05
C SER A 28 22.87 -53.72 -19.72
N MET A 29 21.71 -54.37 -19.63
CA MET A 29 21.63 -55.84 -19.44
C MET A 29 20.28 -56.41 -19.90
N TYR A 30 20.35 -57.56 -20.57
CA TYR A 30 19.30 -58.34 -21.23
C TYR A 30 18.51 -59.24 -20.27
N TYR A 31 17.23 -59.51 -20.61
CA TYR A 31 16.49 -60.80 -20.68
C TYR A 31 15.06 -60.40 -21.11
N GLY A 32 14.37 -60.89 -22.14
CA GLY A 32 14.40 -62.13 -22.92
C GLY A 32 12.95 -62.68 -22.94
N GLY A 33 12.29 -62.76 -24.09
CA GLY A 33 11.03 -63.52 -24.25
C GLY A 33 9.99 -62.92 -25.20
N ASN A 34 9.94 -63.44 -26.44
CA ASN A 34 8.89 -63.21 -27.44
C ASN A 34 7.60 -63.97 -27.08
N ASN A 35 6.43 -63.47 -27.50
CA ASN A 35 5.49 -64.19 -28.39
C ASN A 35 4.26 -63.31 -28.72
N ALA A 36 3.78 -63.48 -29.95
CA ALA A 36 2.71 -62.71 -30.58
C ALA A 36 1.34 -63.44 -30.49
N VAL A 37 0.31 -62.67 -30.87
CA VAL A 37 -1.05 -63.05 -31.32
C VAL A 37 -2.08 -63.33 -30.21
N ASP A 38 -3.05 -62.42 -30.02
CA ASP A 38 -4.46 -62.68 -30.37
C ASP A 38 -5.39 -61.48 -30.11
N SER A 39 -6.42 -61.40 -30.95
CA SER A 39 -7.41 -60.33 -31.02
C SER A 39 -8.63 -60.66 -30.16
N ALA A 40 -9.20 -59.71 -29.40
CA ALA A 40 -10.65 -59.51 -29.23
C ALA A 40 -10.99 -58.48 -28.12
N ASN A 41 -11.78 -57.48 -28.51
CA ASN A 41 -12.84 -56.77 -27.80
C ASN A 41 -12.91 -56.83 -26.26
N ALA A 42 -12.83 -55.66 -25.61
CA ALA A 42 -13.81 -55.22 -24.60
C ALA A 42 -13.59 -53.75 -24.26
N GLU A 43 -14.67 -52.96 -24.36
CA GLU A 43 -14.76 -51.58 -23.90
C GLU A 43 -14.45 -51.48 -22.40
N ILE A 44 -13.53 -50.57 -22.03
CA ILE A 44 -13.40 -50.08 -20.65
C ILE A 44 -13.46 -48.55 -20.68
N THR A 45 -14.68 -48.05 -20.56
CA THR A 45 -15.00 -46.71 -20.10
C THR A 45 -14.62 -46.60 -18.61
N SER A 46 -13.47 -46.00 -18.31
CA SER A 46 -13.28 -45.22 -17.07
C SER A 46 -12.06 -44.31 -17.20
N LEU A 47 -12.28 -43.15 -17.83
CA LEU A 47 -11.33 -42.06 -17.81
C LEU A 47 -11.19 -41.52 -16.38
N LYS A 48 -10.10 -41.97 -15.74
CA LYS A 48 -9.20 -41.22 -14.85
C LYS A 48 -9.85 -40.45 -13.69
N HIS A 49 -9.71 -41.04 -12.51
CA HIS A 49 -9.79 -40.39 -11.21
C HIS A 49 -8.97 -39.07 -11.21
N TYR A 50 -9.65 -37.92 -11.22
CA TYR A 50 -9.01 -36.61 -11.07
C TYR A 50 -8.59 -36.44 -9.61
N LYS A 51 -7.34 -36.78 -9.29
CA LYS A 51 -6.70 -36.35 -8.05
C LYS A 51 -6.31 -34.88 -8.23
N PRO A 52 -6.89 -33.92 -7.49
CA PRO A 52 -6.25 -32.63 -7.36
C PRO A 52 -4.93 -32.87 -6.62
N ASN A 53 -3.81 -32.73 -7.31
CA ASN A 53 -2.50 -32.76 -6.67
C ASN A 53 -2.42 -31.52 -5.77
N CYS A 54 -2.76 -31.68 -4.50
CA CYS A 54 -2.41 -30.70 -3.48
C CYS A 54 -0.89 -30.52 -3.45
N ALA A 55 -0.45 -29.32 -3.10
CA ALA A 55 0.99 -29.01 -2.98
C ALA A 55 1.65 -30.01 -2.02
N LYS A 56 2.67 -30.71 -2.50
CA LYS A 56 3.50 -31.60 -1.69
C LYS A 56 4.66 -30.80 -1.13
N VAL A 57 4.63 -30.55 0.18
CA VAL A 57 5.79 -30.03 0.91
C VAL A 57 6.44 -31.21 1.62
N THR A 58 7.66 -31.54 1.24
CA THR A 58 8.47 -32.57 1.91
C THR A 58 9.72 -31.94 2.50
N GLY A 59 9.74 -31.81 3.82
CA GLY A 59 10.93 -31.67 4.65
C GLY A 59 11.78 -30.40 4.44
N GLY A 60 12.53 -30.08 5.49
CA GLY A 60 13.44 -28.95 5.62
C GLY A 60 13.89 -28.90 7.08
N THR A 61 15.18 -28.66 7.32
CA THR A 61 15.90 -29.02 8.55
C THR A 61 15.15 -28.69 9.86
N ILE A 62 15.02 -29.70 10.72
CA ILE A 62 14.70 -29.54 12.15
C ILE A 62 15.97 -29.96 12.90
N GLY A 63 16.89 -29.01 13.07
CA GLY A 63 18.09 -29.16 13.88
C GLY A 63 18.40 -27.79 14.47
N ASP A 64 18.89 -27.78 15.71
CA ASP A 64 19.26 -26.55 16.39
C ASP A 64 20.44 -25.90 15.64
N CYS A 65 20.18 -24.74 15.03
CA CYS A 65 21.22 -23.87 14.51
C CYS A 65 21.75 -23.05 15.68
N VAL A 66 22.83 -23.49 16.31
CA VAL A 66 23.47 -22.74 17.41
C VAL A 66 24.05 -21.45 16.85
N SER A 67 23.52 -20.30 17.29
CA SER A 67 24.11 -19.00 17.00
C SER A 67 25.13 -18.63 18.08
N THR A 68 26.32 -18.23 17.66
CA THR A 68 27.34 -17.64 18.55
C THR A 68 27.35 -16.13 18.33
N PRO A 69 27.04 -15.30 19.35
CA PRO A 69 27.10 -13.85 19.21
C PRO A 69 28.50 -13.37 18.83
N ALA A 70 28.60 -12.54 17.79
CA ALA A 70 29.82 -11.83 17.45
C ALA A 70 29.88 -10.49 18.20
N PRO A 71 31.08 -9.99 18.57
CA PRO A 71 31.21 -8.68 19.20
C PRO A 71 30.76 -7.58 18.24
N ILE A 72 29.99 -6.62 18.75
CA ILE A 72 29.57 -5.43 18.00
C ILE A 72 30.68 -4.39 18.13
N THR A 73 31.20 -3.89 17.00
CA THR A 73 32.19 -2.80 16.98
C THR A 73 31.47 -1.46 16.83
N PRO A 74 31.35 -0.63 17.90
CA PRO A 74 30.63 0.63 17.83
C PRO A 74 31.44 1.71 17.09
N LEU A 75 30.74 2.73 16.59
CA LEU A 75 31.38 3.92 16.03
C LEU A 75 31.91 4.83 17.14
N THR A 76 33.21 5.11 17.16
CA THR A 76 33.87 5.80 18.28
C THR A 76 34.00 7.32 18.10
N THR A 77 33.75 7.85 16.91
CA THR A 77 33.91 9.28 16.59
C THR A 77 32.61 10.09 16.60
N GLY A 78 31.47 9.43 16.81
CA GLY A 78 30.15 10.00 16.52
C GLY A 78 29.85 10.04 15.01
N ALA A 79 28.58 10.27 14.66
CA ALA A 79 28.10 10.29 13.28
C ALA A 79 26.98 11.32 13.08
N VAL A 80 26.83 11.77 11.84
CA VAL A 80 25.60 12.43 11.37
C VAL A 80 24.72 11.36 10.73
N ALA A 81 23.53 11.16 11.27
CA ALA A 81 22.58 10.18 10.77
C ALA A 81 21.27 10.85 10.36
N LYS A 82 20.60 10.31 9.36
CA LYS A 82 19.25 10.72 8.98
C LYS A 82 18.25 9.79 9.64
N VAL A 83 17.47 10.29 10.59
CA VAL A 83 16.54 9.48 11.38
C VAL A 83 15.13 10.10 11.37
N PRO A 84 14.07 9.28 11.43
CA PRO A 84 12.71 9.79 11.59
C PRO A 84 12.53 10.35 13.00
N VAL A 85 12.30 11.66 13.09
CA VAL A 85 12.04 12.38 14.34
C VAL A 85 10.54 12.49 14.56
N VAL A 86 10.09 12.24 15.80
CA VAL A 86 8.68 12.32 16.19
C VAL A 86 8.23 13.77 16.31
N LEU A 87 7.29 14.17 15.46
CA LEU A 87 6.64 15.48 15.52
C LEU A 87 5.45 15.46 16.47
N ALA A 88 4.59 14.45 16.32
CA ALA A 88 3.44 14.25 17.17
C ALA A 88 3.03 12.78 17.25
N GLU A 89 2.42 12.40 18.37
CA GLU A 89 1.66 11.16 18.51
C GLU A 89 0.25 11.51 18.98
N LEU A 90 -0.75 11.09 18.21
CA LEU A 90 -2.14 11.49 18.43
C LEU A 90 -3.13 10.39 18.08
N THR A 91 -4.31 10.44 18.70
CA THR A 91 -5.44 9.57 18.38
C THR A 91 -6.56 10.40 17.77
N VAL A 92 -7.00 10.01 16.57
CA VAL A 92 -8.13 10.63 15.86
C VAL A 92 -9.36 9.75 16.00
N GLN A 93 -10.51 10.37 16.27
CA GLN A 93 -11.81 9.72 16.20
C GLN A 93 -12.49 10.08 14.87
N VAL A 94 -12.86 9.06 14.10
CA VAL A 94 -13.60 9.22 12.83
C VAL A 94 -14.95 8.53 12.97
N ASN A 95 -16.03 9.29 12.80
CA ASN A 95 -17.38 8.76 12.82
C ASN A 95 -17.83 8.50 11.38
N VAL A 96 -18.31 7.29 11.09
CA VAL A 96 -18.72 6.84 9.75
C VAL A 96 -20.13 6.28 9.83
N ASN A 97 -20.99 6.71 8.89
CA ASN A 97 -22.30 6.13 8.65
C ASN A 97 -22.33 5.59 7.22
N SER A 98 -22.80 4.37 7.03
CA SER A 98 -22.88 3.75 5.71
C SER A 98 -24.07 2.83 5.57
N ILE A 99 -24.60 2.71 4.36
CA ILE A 99 -25.61 1.71 4.01
C ILE A 99 -24.94 0.72 3.07
N ILE A 100 -24.98 -0.56 3.41
CA ILE A 100 -24.38 -1.66 2.65
C ILE A 100 -25.49 -2.49 2.05
N ASP A 101 -25.58 -2.52 0.72
CA ASP A 101 -26.51 -3.37 -0.02
C ASP A 101 -25.86 -4.70 -0.38
N LEU A 102 -26.46 -5.79 0.06
CA LEU A 102 -26.07 -7.14 -0.32
C LEU A 102 -26.57 -7.46 -1.74
N PRO A 103 -25.81 -8.27 -2.51
CA PRO A 103 -26.18 -8.59 -3.89
C PRO A 103 -27.50 -9.38 -3.98
N GLU A 104 -27.87 -10.09 -2.91
CA GLU A 104 -29.11 -10.84 -2.77
C GLU A 104 -29.66 -10.72 -1.34
N TYR A 105 -30.87 -11.22 -1.13
CA TYR A 105 -31.49 -11.25 0.20
C TYR A 105 -30.73 -12.20 1.14
N ALA A 106 -30.36 -11.67 2.30
CA ALA A 106 -29.80 -12.42 3.41
C ALA A 106 -30.86 -12.64 4.49
N TRP A 107 -30.67 -13.70 5.28
CA TRP A 107 -31.53 -14.04 6.41
C TRP A 107 -30.82 -13.83 7.74
N GLU A 108 -29.51 -14.04 7.74
CA GLU A 108 -28.68 -13.88 8.92
C GLU A 108 -27.26 -13.49 8.49
N ILE A 109 -26.64 -12.56 9.21
CA ILE A 109 -25.19 -12.33 9.10
C ILE A 109 -24.49 -13.28 10.05
N LYS A 110 -23.54 -14.06 9.54
CA LYS A 110 -22.78 -15.04 10.33
C LYS A 110 -21.49 -14.45 10.91
N ASP A 111 -20.77 -13.68 10.12
CA ASP A 111 -19.52 -13.06 10.52
C ASP A 111 -19.22 -11.85 9.62
N ILE A 112 -18.55 -10.85 10.17
CA ILE A 112 -18.02 -9.73 9.39
C ILE A 112 -16.59 -9.45 9.80
N LYS A 113 -15.63 -9.91 8.99
CA LYS A 113 -14.21 -9.57 9.19
C LYS A 113 -13.93 -8.18 8.66
N LYS A 114 -13.36 -7.32 9.51
CA LYS A 114 -13.01 -5.93 9.18
C LYS A 114 -11.50 -5.73 9.16
N HIS A 115 -11.00 -4.99 8.18
CA HIS A 115 -9.62 -4.53 8.09
C HIS A 115 -9.58 -3.05 7.72
N LEU A 116 -9.06 -2.22 8.62
CA LEU A 116 -8.84 -0.81 8.36
C LEU A 116 -7.60 -0.61 7.47
N LYS A 117 -7.73 0.24 6.46
CA LYS A 117 -6.64 0.62 5.56
C LYS A 117 -6.57 2.13 5.43
N VAL A 118 -5.41 2.71 5.72
CA VAL A 118 -5.11 4.13 5.49
C VAL A 118 -4.45 4.26 4.13
N THR A 119 -4.98 5.12 3.26
CA THR A 119 -4.45 5.35 1.90
C THR A 119 -3.81 6.74 1.74
N GLN A 120 -4.09 7.67 2.64
CA GLN A 120 -3.40 8.96 2.72
C GLN A 120 -3.30 9.39 4.18
N CYS A 121 -2.15 9.94 4.53
CA CYS A 121 -1.91 10.70 5.75
C CYS A 121 -0.91 11.80 5.42
N LEU A 122 -1.41 13.02 5.24
CA LEU A 122 -0.64 14.16 4.72
C LEU A 122 -0.79 15.37 5.64
N LEU A 123 0.33 15.85 6.17
CA LEU A 123 0.38 17.06 6.98
C LEU A 123 0.67 18.27 6.09
N ILE A 124 -0.19 19.29 6.14
CA ILE A 124 0.09 20.60 5.57
C ILE A 124 0.80 21.44 6.65
N GLN A 125 2.11 21.62 6.52
CA GLN A 125 2.95 22.18 7.57
C GLN A 125 2.67 23.66 7.89
N ASP A 126 2.19 24.44 6.92
CA ASP A 126 1.89 25.87 7.12
C ASP A 126 0.63 26.07 7.99
N THR A 127 -0.37 25.20 7.82
CA THR A 127 -1.64 25.26 8.55
C THR A 127 -1.72 24.28 9.71
N ASN A 128 -0.75 23.37 9.83
CA ASN A 128 -0.73 22.25 10.78
C ASN A 128 -1.99 21.37 10.71
N VAL A 129 -2.60 21.25 9.53
CA VAL A 129 -3.77 20.40 9.31
C VAL A 129 -3.33 19.05 8.71
N LEU A 130 -3.75 17.97 9.35
CA LEU A 130 -3.52 16.61 8.89
C LEU A 130 -4.74 16.10 8.13
N PHE A 131 -4.52 15.67 6.88
CA PHE A 131 -5.51 15.03 6.02
C PHE A 131 -5.30 13.52 6.06
N ILE A 132 -6.31 12.78 6.51
CA ILE A 132 -6.28 11.33 6.61
C ILE A 132 -7.44 10.75 5.80
N LYS A 133 -7.16 9.75 4.97
CA LYS A 133 -8.18 9.03 4.22
C LYS A 133 -7.87 7.55 4.18
N GLY A 134 -8.91 6.76 4.01
CA GLY A 134 -8.79 5.32 3.97
C GLY A 134 -10.13 4.65 3.70
N PHE A 135 -10.17 3.36 3.98
CA PHE A 135 -11.39 2.58 3.96
C PHE A 135 -11.31 1.42 4.95
N VAL A 136 -12.46 0.92 5.38
CA VAL A 136 -12.57 -0.34 6.13
C VAL A 136 -13.02 -1.40 5.14
N ARG A 137 -12.12 -2.34 4.82
CA ARG A 137 -12.47 -3.52 4.02
C ARG A 137 -13.21 -4.50 4.89
N LYS A 138 -14.43 -4.85 4.50
CA LYS A 138 -15.27 -5.83 5.20
C LYS A 138 -15.48 -7.04 4.34
N ASN A 139 -15.34 -8.21 4.93
CA ASN A 139 -15.76 -9.47 4.33
C ASN A 139 -16.95 -9.98 5.14
N ILE A 140 -18.15 -9.77 4.59
CA ILE A 140 -19.44 -10.08 5.20
C ILE A 140 -19.83 -11.48 4.76
N GLN A 141 -20.00 -12.39 5.71
CA GLN A 141 -20.56 -13.71 5.49
C GLN A 141 -22.02 -13.73 5.92
N TYR A 142 -22.90 -14.19 5.04
CA TYR A 142 -24.34 -14.18 5.27
C TYR A 142 -25.01 -15.46 4.77
N ALA A 143 -26.09 -15.86 5.44
CA ALA A 143 -26.88 -17.02 5.09
C ALA A 143 -28.00 -16.64 4.12
N THR A 144 -28.18 -17.45 3.08
CA THR A 144 -29.32 -17.39 2.16
C THR A 144 -30.36 -18.45 2.52
N ARG A 145 -31.45 -18.50 1.77
CA ARG A 145 -32.47 -19.55 1.89
C ARG A 145 -32.43 -20.46 0.68
N THR A 146 -32.34 -21.76 0.92
CA THR A 146 -32.46 -22.80 -0.10
C THR A 146 -33.75 -23.60 0.10
N CYS A 147 -34.07 -24.02 1.33
CA CYS A 147 -35.34 -24.66 1.64
C CYS A 147 -35.82 -24.30 3.06
N SER A 148 -37.13 -24.31 3.28
CA SER A 148 -37.71 -24.01 4.58
C SER A 148 -39.03 -24.75 4.81
N SER A 149 -39.32 -25.08 6.06
CA SER A 149 -40.59 -25.62 6.55
C SER A 149 -41.00 -24.85 7.81
N SER A 150 -42.17 -25.15 8.40
CA SER A 150 -42.57 -24.52 9.67
C SER A 150 -41.61 -24.80 10.84
N GLN A 151 -40.74 -25.81 10.73
CA GLN A 151 -39.82 -26.25 11.79
C GLN A 151 -38.34 -26.19 11.38
N SER A 152 -38.04 -25.96 10.11
CA SER A 152 -36.67 -26.00 9.60
C SER A 152 -36.38 -24.86 8.63
N PHE A 153 -35.13 -24.38 8.65
CA PHE A 153 -34.63 -23.36 7.75
C PHE A 153 -33.21 -23.76 7.31
N CYS A 154 -33.00 -23.95 6.01
CA CYS A 154 -31.72 -24.37 5.45
C CYS A 154 -31.33 -23.46 4.28
N GLY A 155 -30.05 -23.17 4.17
CA GLY A 155 -29.50 -22.46 3.02
C GLY A 155 -27.99 -22.43 3.00
N ASP A 156 -27.45 -21.66 2.07
CA ASP A 156 -26.01 -21.59 1.83
C ASP A 156 -25.39 -20.41 2.57
N ILE A 157 -24.10 -20.52 2.90
CA ILE A 157 -23.29 -19.39 3.36
C ILE A 157 -22.60 -18.76 2.16
N LYS A 158 -22.88 -17.48 1.93
CA LYS A 158 -22.20 -16.68 0.92
C LYS A 158 -21.39 -15.58 1.56
N HIS A 159 -20.51 -14.98 0.78
CA HIS A 159 -19.68 -13.87 1.24
C HIS A 159 -19.70 -12.72 0.24
N CYS A 160 -19.62 -11.50 0.75
CA CYS A 160 -19.46 -10.28 -0.03
C CYS A 160 -18.36 -9.43 0.61
N THR A 161 -17.42 -8.96 -0.22
CA THR A 161 -16.38 -8.04 0.23
C THR A 161 -16.72 -6.63 -0.22
N VAL A 162 -16.79 -5.70 0.73
CA VAL A 162 -17.08 -4.28 0.48
C VAL A 162 -16.01 -3.41 1.11
N ASP A 163 -15.69 -2.30 0.47
CA ASP A 163 -14.76 -1.29 0.99
C ASP A 163 -15.57 -0.05 1.40
N VAL A 164 -15.67 0.22 2.70
CA VAL A 164 -16.39 1.39 3.22
C VAL A 164 -15.41 2.55 3.39
N PRO A 165 -15.50 3.61 2.57
CA PRO A 165 -14.54 4.71 2.60
C PRO A 165 -14.74 5.60 3.82
N TRP A 166 -13.65 6.22 4.28
CA TRP A 166 -13.67 7.25 5.31
C TRP A 166 -12.60 8.30 5.04
N SER A 167 -12.85 9.53 5.48
CA SER A 167 -11.91 10.64 5.41
C SER A 167 -12.11 11.57 6.59
N CYS A 168 -11.03 12.18 7.06
CA CYS A 168 -11.03 13.09 8.19
C CYS A 168 -9.90 14.12 8.06
N THR A 169 -10.15 15.32 8.56
CA THR A 169 -9.13 16.34 8.76
C THR A 169 -9.08 16.71 10.24
N THR A 170 -7.87 16.95 10.74
CA THR A 170 -7.70 17.33 12.15
C THR A 170 -6.53 18.31 12.29
N PRO A 171 -6.66 19.36 13.12
CA PRO A 171 -5.53 20.19 13.48
C PRO A 171 -4.55 19.38 14.35
N VAL A 172 -3.26 19.54 14.09
CA VAL A 172 -2.20 18.85 14.83
C VAL A 172 -1.59 19.79 15.86
N PHE A 173 -1.59 19.33 17.11
CA PHE A 173 -0.79 19.92 18.17
C PHE A 173 0.47 19.06 18.36
N PHE A 174 1.64 19.64 18.13
CA PHE A 174 2.91 18.92 18.23
C PHE A 174 3.28 18.72 19.71
N ASN A 175 3.25 17.46 20.15
CA ASN A 175 3.71 17.02 21.48
C ASN A 175 5.12 16.39 21.45
N GLY A 176 5.78 16.39 20.29
CA GLY A 176 7.19 16.06 20.13
C GLY A 176 8.02 17.30 19.80
N ILE A 177 8.69 17.29 18.64
CA ILE A 177 9.48 18.43 18.14
C ILE A 177 8.71 19.14 17.02
N ALA A 178 8.76 20.47 17.00
CA ALA A 178 8.12 21.27 15.95
C ALA A 178 8.63 20.89 14.54
N PRO A 179 7.77 20.87 13.50
CA PRO A 179 8.15 20.54 12.13
C PRO A 179 9.23 21.49 11.60
N LEU A 180 10.15 20.97 10.78
CA LEU A 180 11.08 21.81 10.03
C LEU A 180 10.29 22.43 8.88
N GLY A 181 10.30 23.76 8.80
CA GLY A 181 9.58 24.49 7.75
C GLY A 181 10.17 24.20 6.36
N PRO A 182 9.34 24.22 5.30
CA PRO A 182 9.82 24.04 3.94
C PRO A 182 10.70 25.24 3.53
N ILE A 183 11.80 24.95 2.84
CA ILE A 183 12.67 25.98 2.28
C ILE A 183 12.05 26.46 0.96
N PRO A 184 11.75 27.77 0.81
CA PRO A 184 11.14 28.29 -0.41
C PRO A 184 12.13 28.33 -1.56
N ARG A 185 11.61 28.25 -2.79
CA ARG A 185 12.38 28.56 -4.01
C ARG A 185 12.74 30.05 -4.01
N THR A 186 13.95 30.37 -4.44
CA THR A 186 14.38 31.76 -4.69
C THR A 186 14.64 31.97 -6.17
N SER A 187 14.22 33.12 -6.69
CA SER A 187 14.54 33.56 -8.05
C SER A 187 14.94 35.02 -8.01
N VAL A 188 16.16 35.31 -8.46
CA VAL A 188 16.72 36.66 -8.48
C VAL A 188 17.06 37.02 -9.91
N GLU A 189 16.38 38.02 -10.44
CA GLU A 189 16.67 38.59 -11.75
C GLU A 189 17.88 39.51 -11.65
N PHE A 190 18.68 39.57 -12.72
CA PHE A 190 19.79 40.50 -12.84
C PHE A 190 19.88 41.02 -14.27
N GLU A 191 20.48 42.18 -14.43
CA GLU A 191 20.64 42.83 -15.73
C GLU A 191 22.10 43.24 -15.92
N TYR A 192 22.55 43.22 -17.17
CA TYR A 192 23.81 43.85 -17.55
C TYR A 192 23.56 45.26 -18.09
N LEU A 193 24.51 46.13 -17.83
CA LEU A 193 24.52 47.47 -18.40
C LEU A 193 24.68 47.38 -19.93
N LYS A 194 23.74 47.99 -20.66
CA LYS A 194 23.83 48.22 -22.09
C LYS A 194 24.01 49.70 -22.38
N GLN A 195 25.01 49.98 -23.20
CA GLN A 195 25.22 51.30 -23.79
C GLN A 195 24.73 51.29 -25.23
N GLN A 196 23.81 52.18 -25.56
CA GLN A 196 23.28 52.35 -26.91
C GLN A 196 23.23 53.81 -27.33
N LYS A 197 23.37 54.06 -28.64
CA LYS A 197 23.23 55.41 -29.20
C LYS A 197 21.78 55.86 -29.08
N ILE A 198 21.60 57.11 -28.69
CA ILE A 198 20.29 57.75 -28.64
C ILE A 198 20.05 58.59 -29.88
N HIS A 199 18.84 58.51 -30.42
CA HIS A 199 18.40 59.28 -31.58
C HIS A 199 17.18 60.12 -31.17
N GLY A 200 17.26 61.43 -31.35
CA GLY A 200 16.17 62.35 -31.01
C GLY A 200 16.63 63.81 -30.90
N HIS A 201 15.69 64.75 -30.90
CA HIS A 201 15.99 66.17 -30.66
C HIS A 201 16.36 66.39 -29.18
N GLY A 202 17.46 67.11 -28.92
CA GLY A 202 17.89 67.49 -27.57
C GLY A 202 19.06 66.69 -26.98
N PHE A 203 19.67 65.78 -27.74
CA PHE A 203 20.86 65.01 -27.32
C PHE A 203 22.06 65.32 -28.24
N ALA A 204 23.25 65.46 -27.66
CA ALA A 204 24.48 65.68 -28.40
C ALA A 204 25.05 64.36 -28.96
N GLU A 205 25.89 64.43 -30.00
CA GLU A 205 26.47 63.24 -30.66
C GLU A 205 27.32 62.36 -29.72
N LYS A 206 27.85 62.95 -28.64
CA LYS A 206 28.62 62.24 -27.61
C LYS A 206 27.76 61.54 -26.55
N ASP A 207 26.44 61.76 -26.53
CA ASP A 207 25.55 61.24 -25.49
C ASP A 207 25.13 59.79 -25.81
N HIS A 208 24.96 58.97 -24.75
CA HIS A 208 24.60 57.56 -24.87
C HIS A 208 23.55 57.19 -23.81
N LEU A 209 22.63 56.27 -24.15
CA LEU A 209 21.71 55.66 -23.18
C LEU A 209 22.40 54.48 -22.50
N MET A 210 22.47 54.56 -21.17
CA MET A 210 23.05 53.57 -20.29
C MET A 210 21.93 52.98 -19.42
N SER A 211 21.34 51.87 -19.87
CA SER A 211 20.21 51.21 -19.20
C SER A 211 20.42 49.70 -19.13
N GLY A 212 19.57 48.99 -18.39
CA GLY A 212 19.48 47.54 -18.50
C GLY A 212 19.14 47.10 -19.92
N ASP A 213 19.65 45.94 -20.34
CA ASP A 213 19.32 45.35 -21.64
C ASP A 213 17.96 44.64 -21.62
N LEU A 214 16.91 45.32 -22.11
CA LEU A 214 15.56 44.75 -22.24
C LEU A 214 15.44 43.61 -23.27
N SER A 215 16.48 43.34 -24.06
CA SER A 215 16.50 42.20 -24.99
C SER A 215 16.93 40.89 -24.34
N GLU A 216 17.43 40.96 -23.10
CA GLU A 216 17.83 39.80 -22.31
C GLU A 216 16.93 39.66 -21.07
N PHE A 217 16.73 38.43 -20.62
CA PHE A 217 16.09 38.13 -19.35
C PHE A 217 16.97 37.15 -18.60
N ASN A 218 17.77 37.67 -17.66
CA ASN A 218 18.75 36.88 -16.94
C ASN A 218 18.28 36.63 -15.50
N GLN A 219 18.26 35.37 -15.08
CA GLN A 219 17.74 34.99 -13.77
C GLN A 219 18.61 33.90 -13.13
N ILE A 220 18.89 34.04 -11.84
CA ILE A 220 19.46 32.99 -10.99
C ILE A 220 18.30 32.38 -10.20
N SER A 221 18.05 31.08 -10.38
CA SER A 221 17.04 30.34 -9.61
C SER A 221 17.67 29.26 -8.74
N THR A 222 17.13 29.08 -7.54
CA THR A 222 17.55 28.02 -6.61
C THR A 222 16.31 27.32 -6.08
N GLU A 223 16.25 26.01 -6.25
CA GLU A 223 15.17 25.16 -5.76
C GLU A 223 15.65 24.21 -4.67
N TYR A 224 14.75 23.91 -3.72
CA TYR A 224 14.99 22.98 -2.63
C TYR A 224 13.94 21.87 -2.69
N PHE A 225 14.40 20.62 -2.60
CA PHE A 225 13.52 19.45 -2.58
C PHE A 225 13.19 19.07 -1.14
N ASN A 226 12.15 19.71 -0.60
CA ASN A 226 11.70 19.48 0.77
C ASN A 226 11.09 18.08 0.94
N GLU A 227 11.49 17.36 1.98
CA GLU A 227 10.90 16.08 2.35
C GLU A 227 9.63 16.28 3.18
N LEU A 228 8.56 15.58 2.78
CA LEU A 228 7.28 15.64 3.47
C LEU A 228 7.33 14.83 4.78
N PRO A 229 6.72 15.34 5.87
CA PRO A 229 6.38 14.50 7.01
C PRO A 229 5.48 13.34 6.58
N PHE A 230 5.65 12.19 7.22
CA PHE A 230 4.88 10.99 6.95
C PHE A 230 4.29 10.44 8.24
N CYS A 231 3.26 9.60 8.11
CA CYS A 231 2.61 8.99 9.26
C CYS A 231 2.97 7.52 9.40
N GLU A 232 3.10 7.08 10.64
CA GLU A 232 3.19 5.68 11.01
C GLU A 232 1.94 5.29 11.80
N LEU A 233 1.31 4.18 11.42
CA LEU A 233 0.12 3.67 12.08
C LEU A 233 0.53 2.84 13.29
N ILE A 234 0.11 3.24 14.49
CA ILE A 234 0.40 2.52 15.73
C ILE A 234 -0.72 1.53 16.05
N SER A 235 -1.96 2.01 16.06
CA SER A 235 -3.11 1.18 16.41
C SER A 235 -4.40 1.70 15.79
N SER A 236 -5.36 0.79 15.63
CA SER A 236 -6.73 1.12 15.24
C SER A 236 -7.71 0.35 16.09
N ARG A 237 -8.81 0.99 16.47
CA ARG A 237 -9.93 0.38 17.19
C ARG A 237 -11.22 0.83 16.54
N ILE A 238 -12.11 -0.12 16.26
CA ILE A 238 -13.41 0.16 15.67
C ILE A 238 -14.48 -0.23 16.70
N VAL A 239 -15.46 0.64 16.89
CA VAL A 239 -16.68 0.38 17.67
C VAL A 239 -17.84 0.65 16.76
N GLU A 240 -18.76 -0.31 16.60
CA GLU A 240 -19.78 -0.23 15.56
C GLU A 240 -21.14 -0.79 15.98
N PHE A 241 -22.14 -0.42 15.22
CA PHE A 241 -23.52 -0.85 15.35
C PHE A 241 -24.13 -1.08 13.96
N ASP A 242 -24.61 -2.29 13.74
CA ASP A 242 -25.16 -2.75 12.45
C ASP A 242 -26.67 -3.02 12.59
N GLU A 243 -27.49 -2.33 11.80
CA GLU A 243 -28.95 -2.45 11.76
C GLU A 243 -29.41 -3.06 10.44
N GLN A 244 -30.17 -4.15 10.50
CA GLN A 244 -30.78 -4.76 9.30
C GLN A 244 -31.99 -3.95 8.86
N LEU A 245 -31.94 -3.36 7.67
CA LEU A 245 -33.01 -2.54 7.13
C LEU A 245 -34.08 -3.37 6.44
N CYS A 246 -35.33 -2.89 6.48
CA CYS A 246 -36.46 -3.43 5.72
C CYS A 246 -36.63 -4.96 5.87
N ARG A 247 -36.50 -5.47 7.10
CA ARG A 247 -36.70 -6.89 7.40
C ARG A 247 -38.13 -7.31 7.07
N THR A 248 -38.28 -8.17 6.08
CA THR A 248 -39.59 -8.63 5.59
C THR A 248 -39.69 -10.15 5.63
N ARG A 249 -40.91 -10.66 5.71
CA ARG A 249 -41.18 -12.08 5.55
C ARG A 249 -41.75 -12.29 4.14
N PRO A 250 -41.11 -13.07 3.28
CA PRO A 250 -41.61 -13.31 1.93
C PRO A 250 -42.89 -14.16 1.99
N ASP A 251 -43.89 -13.75 1.21
CA ASP A 251 -45.14 -14.46 1.07
C ASP A 251 -44.94 -15.79 0.32
N GLY A 252 -45.77 -16.79 0.64
CA GLY A 252 -45.79 -18.07 -0.06
C GLY A 252 -44.81 -19.14 0.47
N TYR A 253 -44.03 -18.85 1.52
CA TYR A 253 -43.09 -19.82 2.11
C TYR A 253 -43.44 -20.16 3.57
N LYS A 254 -43.48 -21.47 3.87
CA LYS A 254 -43.54 -21.95 5.27
C LYS A 254 -42.15 -21.87 5.88
N MET A 255 -42.04 -21.17 7.00
CA MET A 255 -40.78 -20.95 7.72
C MET A 255 -41.02 -20.64 9.20
N PRO A 256 -40.00 -20.81 10.07
CA PRO A 256 -40.08 -20.39 11.46
C PRO A 256 -40.44 -18.90 11.58
N PHE A 257 -41.02 -18.49 12.70
CA PHE A 257 -41.62 -17.15 12.81
C PHE A 257 -40.59 -16.01 12.95
N GLU A 258 -39.38 -16.31 13.43
CA GLU A 258 -38.30 -15.33 13.62
C GLU A 258 -37.55 -15.00 12.33
N GLU A 259 -37.68 -15.87 11.31
CA GLU A 259 -37.00 -15.74 10.04
C GLU A 259 -37.57 -14.57 9.22
N LYS A 260 -36.71 -13.60 8.92
CA LYS A 260 -37.01 -12.47 8.04
C LYS A 260 -35.81 -12.21 7.15
N GLN A 261 -36.07 -11.92 5.89
CA GLN A 261 -35.04 -11.53 4.94
C GLN A 261 -34.80 -10.03 4.98
N PHE A 262 -33.57 -9.62 4.71
CA PHE A 262 -33.16 -8.23 4.52
C PHE A 262 -32.15 -8.16 3.36
N LYS A 263 -31.98 -6.98 2.79
CA LYS A 263 -31.00 -6.75 1.71
C LYS A 263 -29.97 -5.69 2.06
N SER A 264 -30.35 -4.74 2.90
CA SER A 264 -29.51 -3.58 3.23
C SER A 264 -29.21 -3.56 4.72
N ILE A 265 -28.00 -3.14 5.07
CA ILE A 265 -27.53 -2.98 6.45
C ILE A 265 -27.14 -1.52 6.62
N GLU A 266 -27.71 -0.83 7.61
CA GLU A 266 -27.23 0.49 8.03
C GLU A 266 -26.19 0.29 9.11
N GLU A 267 -24.97 0.76 8.88
CA GLU A 267 -23.87 0.68 9.82
C GLU A 267 -23.48 2.07 10.31
N LYS A 268 -23.32 2.18 11.63
CA LYS A 268 -22.72 3.32 12.30
C LYS A 268 -21.45 2.84 13.00
N MET A 269 -20.29 3.37 12.62
CA MET A 269 -19.02 3.00 13.25
C MET A 269 -18.20 4.22 13.68
N VAL A 270 -17.51 4.06 14.81
CA VAL A 270 -16.53 4.99 15.35
C VAL A 270 -15.16 4.33 15.28
N ILE A 271 -14.27 4.95 14.51
CA ILE A 271 -12.90 4.50 14.30
C ILE A 271 -11.98 5.38 15.16
N PHE A 272 -11.24 4.76 16.07
CA PHE A 272 -10.13 5.38 16.78
C PHE A 272 -8.82 4.97 16.09
N LEU A 273 -8.07 5.96 15.61
CA LEU A 273 -6.84 5.76 14.87
C LEU A 273 -5.68 6.46 15.59
N THR A 274 -4.73 5.70 16.10
CA THR A 274 -3.53 6.24 16.75
C THR A 274 -2.38 6.25 15.76
N LEU A 275 -1.84 7.44 15.53
CA LEU A 275 -0.83 7.71 14.51
C LEU A 275 0.36 8.45 15.13
N LYS A 276 1.55 8.15 14.61
CA LYS A 276 2.75 8.95 14.81
C LYS A 276 3.03 9.76 13.56
N ILE A 277 3.30 11.05 13.71
CA ILE A 277 3.76 11.92 12.65
C ILE A 277 5.27 12.05 12.78
N LEU A 278 5.97 11.72 11.71
CA LEU A 278 7.43 11.63 11.65
C LEU A 278 7.96 12.53 10.53
N GLN A 279 9.17 13.03 10.73
CA GLN A 279 9.93 13.71 9.68
C GLN A 279 11.39 13.27 9.73
N ASN A 280 11.93 12.86 8.59
CA ASN A 280 13.35 12.50 8.50
C ASN A 280 14.22 13.74 8.68
N ARG A 281 15.14 13.70 9.64
CA ARG A 281 16.07 14.80 9.91
C ARG A 281 17.49 14.28 10.08
N GLN A 282 18.45 15.11 9.69
CA GLN A 282 19.85 14.88 10.04
C GLN A 282 20.04 15.23 11.52
N VAL A 283 20.61 14.31 12.27
CA VAL A 283 20.93 14.48 13.69
C VAL A 283 22.39 14.09 13.92
N ALA A 284 23.06 14.81 14.82
CA ALA A 284 24.39 14.45 15.29
C ALA A 284 24.25 13.47 16.47
N ILE A 285 24.84 12.28 16.33
CA ILE A 285 24.90 11.25 17.37
C ILE A 285 26.31 11.30 17.96
N PRO A 286 26.49 11.74 19.22
CA PRO A 286 27.79 11.77 19.85
C PRO A 286 28.28 10.34 20.14
N PRO A 287 29.61 10.12 20.25
CA PRO A 287 30.13 8.84 20.68
C PRO A 287 29.69 8.55 22.13
N THR A 288 29.21 7.33 22.39
CA THR A 288 28.97 6.86 23.76
C THR A 288 30.31 6.68 24.45
N GLY A 289 30.64 7.57 25.39
CA GLY A 289 31.89 7.45 26.16
C GLY A 289 31.96 6.10 26.87
N MET A 290 33.13 5.44 26.82
CA MET A 290 33.41 4.35 27.76
C MET A 290 33.27 4.93 29.16
N GLY A 291 32.31 4.43 29.93
CA GLY A 291 32.04 4.92 31.28
C GLY A 291 33.33 4.95 32.09
N VAL A 292 33.77 6.15 32.46
CA VAL A 292 34.77 6.32 33.50
C VAL A 292 34.11 5.82 34.78
N ILE A 293 34.54 4.65 35.26
CA ILE A 293 34.20 4.19 36.60
C ILE A 293 34.73 5.29 37.54
N PRO A 294 33.89 5.97 38.33
CA PRO A 294 34.40 6.97 39.26
C PRO A 294 35.33 6.27 40.25
N ASP A 295 36.58 6.71 40.30
CA ASP A 295 37.55 6.28 41.31
C ASP A 295 36.91 6.43 42.69
N LYS A 296 36.77 5.31 43.40
CA LYS A 296 36.41 5.33 44.81
C LYS A 296 37.57 5.98 45.55
N HIS A 297 37.47 7.28 45.81
CA HIS A 297 38.27 7.94 46.83
C HIS A 297 38.05 7.19 48.15
N CYS A 298 39.08 6.45 48.58
CA CYS A 298 39.17 5.94 49.93
C CYS A 298 39.39 7.14 50.86
N TYR A 299 38.44 7.39 51.76
CA TYR A 299 38.69 8.26 52.90
C TYR A 299 39.65 7.54 53.84
N GLN A 300 40.79 8.17 54.13
CA GLN A 300 41.64 7.84 55.27
C GLN A 300 41.19 8.72 56.44
N GLU A 301 40.72 8.08 57.51
CA GLU A 301 40.85 8.56 58.89
C GLU A 301 41.93 7.75 59.59
#